data_AF-A0A948RV60-F1
#
_entry.id   AF-A0A948RV60-F1
#
_cell.length_a   1.000
_cell.length_b   1.000
_cell.length_c   1.000
_cell.angle_alpha   90.00
_cell.angle_beta   90.00
_cell.angle_gamma   90.00
#
_symmetry.space_group_name_H-M   'P 1'
#
loop_
_entity.id
_entity.type
_entity.pdbx_description
1 polymer ?
#
loop_
_entity_poly.entity_id
_entity_poly.type
_entity_poly.pdbx_seq_one_letter_code
_entity_poly.pdbx_strand_id
1 'polypeptide(L)'
;MRSAFILAIGFVFASLVISVPVMAQDPLLDWGPSCFGWETDYSGHISNPGSELTIYGRIDTFYDPLGDLDPDLVEYTFVFEGLTSLGTAVIGGMIYETDYTDGTFKIYADVTPDFDFGVFPPNATAPSSFVDGDLVLEGTMANFHVFLIDTGAPPGATGTMTADWECTGGTLSNLLLGCGGPVLGTWTDDPDVVPIPQGYTNHTDGKFDLLYCPPTPAKMSTWGLIKSIY
;
A
#
# COMPACT_ATOMS: atom_id res chain seq x y z
N MET A 1 17.17 -78.33 -0.51
CA MET A 1 15.89 -77.82 0.04
C MET A 1 16.15 -77.20 1.40
N ARG A 2 16.03 -75.88 1.51
CA ARG A 2 15.71 -75.12 2.74
C ARG A 2 15.64 -73.64 2.32
N SER A 3 14.42 -73.18 2.06
CA SER A 3 14.09 -71.80 1.70
C SER A 3 14.23 -70.90 2.92
N ALA A 4 14.94 -69.78 2.78
CA ALA A 4 14.96 -68.71 3.76
C ALA A 4 13.93 -67.64 3.34
N PHE A 5 12.91 -67.43 4.18
CA PHE A 5 11.98 -66.32 4.10
C PHE A 5 12.62 -65.09 4.74
N ILE A 6 12.83 -64.03 3.98
CA ILE A 6 13.21 -62.71 4.50
C ILE A 6 11.93 -61.86 4.50
N LEU A 7 11.41 -61.57 5.70
CA LEU A 7 10.28 -60.68 5.92
C LEU A 7 10.82 -59.24 6.00
N ALA A 8 10.57 -58.43 4.97
CA ALA A 8 10.90 -57.00 4.98
C ALA A 8 9.74 -56.22 5.61
N ILE A 9 9.97 -55.66 6.80
CA ILE A 9 9.04 -54.74 7.46
C ILE A 9 9.32 -53.34 6.91
N GLY A 10 8.45 -52.83 6.04
CA GLY A 10 8.49 -51.46 5.56
C GLY A 10 7.83 -50.52 6.58
N PHE A 11 8.63 -49.65 7.21
CA PHE A 11 8.13 -48.53 8.01
C PHE A 11 7.66 -47.41 7.07
N VAL A 12 6.35 -47.16 7.03
CA VAL A 12 5.77 -45.98 6.37
C VAL A 12 5.85 -44.82 7.36
N PHE A 13 6.75 -43.86 7.11
CA PHE A 13 6.74 -42.57 7.82
C PHE A 13 5.57 -41.74 7.27
N ALA A 14 4.49 -41.63 8.04
CA ALA A 14 3.44 -40.64 7.79
C ALA A 14 3.98 -39.27 8.23
N SER A 15 4.34 -38.41 7.29
CA SER A 15 4.65 -37.00 7.57
C SER A 15 3.39 -36.32 8.12
N LEU A 16 3.44 -35.97 9.39
CA LEU A 16 2.44 -35.13 10.03
C LEU A 16 2.60 -33.71 9.47
N VAL A 17 1.76 -33.32 8.52
CA VAL A 17 1.69 -31.93 8.04
C VAL A 17 0.96 -31.15 9.13
N ILE A 18 1.71 -30.39 9.93
CA ILE A 18 1.16 -29.45 10.88
C ILE A 18 0.70 -28.25 10.06
N SER A 19 -0.60 -28.15 9.79
CA SER A 19 -1.20 -26.91 9.27
C SER A 19 -1.11 -25.85 10.35
N VAL A 20 -0.18 -24.91 10.22
CA VAL A 20 -0.26 -23.67 10.99
C VAL A 20 -1.44 -22.85 10.47
N PRO A 21 -2.27 -22.28 11.35
CA PRO A 21 -3.30 -21.35 10.90
C PRO A 21 -2.60 -20.18 10.21
N VAL A 22 -2.98 -19.90 8.97
CA VAL A 22 -2.76 -18.58 8.38
C VAL A 22 -3.55 -17.61 9.24
N MET A 23 -2.86 -16.73 9.96
CA MET A 23 -3.53 -15.59 10.59
C MET A 23 -4.04 -14.68 9.47
N ALA A 24 -5.27 -14.20 9.60
CA ALA A 24 -5.79 -13.20 8.68
C ALA A 24 -4.83 -12.00 8.66
N GLN A 25 -4.57 -11.46 7.46
CA GLN A 25 -3.89 -10.19 7.32
C GLN A 25 -4.86 -9.11 7.76
N ASP A 26 -4.55 -8.46 8.87
CA ASP A 26 -5.29 -7.26 9.27
C ASP A 26 -4.71 -6.07 8.48
N PRO A 27 -5.57 -5.25 7.84
CA PRO A 27 -5.11 -4.00 7.24
C PRO A 27 -4.46 -3.15 8.32
N LEU A 28 -3.40 -2.42 7.98
CA LEU A 28 -2.77 -1.42 8.85
C LEU A 28 -3.52 -0.09 8.73
N LEU A 29 -3.84 0.29 7.50
CA LEU A 29 -4.57 1.50 7.14
C LEU A 29 -5.23 1.33 5.78
N ASP A 30 -6.24 2.15 5.52
CA ASP A 30 -7.07 2.14 4.32
C ASP A 30 -7.31 3.58 3.84
N TRP A 31 -7.33 3.79 2.53
CA TRP A 31 -7.75 5.03 1.88
C TRP A 31 -8.76 4.72 0.77
N GLY A 32 -9.86 5.46 0.80
CA GLY A 32 -10.93 5.35 -0.18
C GLY A 32 -10.86 6.44 -1.25
N PRO A 33 -12.02 6.99 -1.67
CA PRO A 33 -12.15 7.63 -2.97
C PRO A 33 -11.45 8.98 -3.09
N SER A 34 -10.95 9.56 -1.99
CA SER A 34 -10.22 10.84 -2.00
C SER A 34 -8.73 10.61 -2.24
N CYS A 35 -8.39 10.03 -3.38
CA CYS A 35 -7.01 9.77 -3.76
C CYS A 35 -6.83 9.78 -5.29
N PHE A 36 -5.89 10.60 -5.77
CA PHE A 36 -5.67 10.81 -7.19
C PHE A 36 -4.18 10.87 -7.52
N GLY A 37 -3.82 10.22 -8.61
CA GLY A 37 -2.47 10.25 -9.17
C GLY A 37 -2.34 11.29 -10.27
N TRP A 38 -1.16 11.87 -10.36
CA TRP A 38 -0.72 12.70 -11.47
C TRP A 38 0.58 12.13 -12.04
N GLU A 39 0.63 12.07 -13.36
CA GLU A 39 1.82 11.68 -14.11
C GLU A 39 2.25 12.76 -15.09
N THR A 40 3.57 12.95 -15.20
CA THR A 40 4.17 13.94 -16.11
C THR A 40 3.93 13.65 -17.59
N ASP A 41 3.89 12.36 -17.98
CA ASP A 41 3.76 11.92 -19.37
C ASP A 41 2.93 10.63 -19.45
N TYR A 42 1.61 10.79 -19.27
CA TYR A 42 0.61 9.74 -19.34
C TYR A 42 -0.43 10.02 -20.42
N SER A 43 -0.69 9.06 -21.30
CA SER A 43 -1.76 9.17 -22.29
C SER A 43 -2.22 7.81 -22.79
N GLY A 44 -3.53 7.64 -22.96
CA GLY A 44 -4.12 6.42 -23.52
C GLY A 44 -3.71 5.15 -22.77
N HIS A 45 -3.82 5.17 -21.44
CA HIS A 45 -3.43 4.07 -20.54
C HIS A 45 -1.93 3.74 -20.54
N ILE A 46 -1.10 4.59 -21.15
CA ILE A 46 0.35 4.41 -21.26
C ILE A 46 1.04 5.48 -20.43
N SER A 47 1.82 5.01 -19.46
CA SER A 47 2.85 5.79 -18.79
C SER A 47 4.16 5.65 -19.57
N ASN A 48 4.67 6.76 -20.11
CA ASN A 48 5.90 6.74 -20.90
C ASN A 48 7.13 6.52 -20.00
N PRO A 49 8.18 5.79 -20.47
CA PRO A 49 9.40 5.61 -19.70
C PRO A 49 10.00 6.95 -19.24
N GLY A 50 10.28 7.08 -17.95
CA GLY A 50 10.75 8.31 -17.33
C GLY A 50 9.64 9.26 -16.84
N SER A 51 8.36 8.93 -17.05
CA SER A 51 7.25 9.66 -16.44
C SER A 51 7.32 9.54 -14.92
N GLU A 52 7.27 10.66 -14.22
CA GLU A 52 7.16 10.70 -12.76
C GLU A 52 5.68 10.59 -12.35
N LEU A 53 5.41 9.68 -11.41
CA LEU A 53 4.10 9.49 -10.78
C LEU A 53 4.13 10.05 -9.35
N THR A 54 3.16 10.88 -9.03
CA THR A 54 2.86 11.30 -7.66
C THR A 54 1.39 11.00 -7.35
N ILE A 55 1.11 10.41 -6.19
CA ILE A 55 -0.25 10.13 -5.74
C ILE A 55 -0.49 10.87 -4.43
N TYR A 56 -1.60 11.59 -4.38
CA TYR A 56 -2.05 12.32 -3.19
C TYR A 56 -3.36 11.74 -2.72
N GLY A 57 -3.56 11.67 -1.41
CA GLY A 57 -4.86 11.30 -0.88
C GLY A 57 -5.00 11.54 0.62
N ARG A 58 -6.12 11.07 1.15
CA ARG A 58 -6.44 11.10 2.57
C ARG A 58 -6.62 9.67 3.10
N ILE A 59 -6.14 9.42 4.31
CA ILE A 59 -6.41 8.18 5.03
C ILE A 59 -7.86 8.20 5.53
N ASP A 60 -8.57 7.10 5.32
CA ASP A 60 -9.95 6.94 5.77
C ASP A 60 -10.04 6.14 7.06
N THR A 61 -9.14 5.20 7.28
CA THR A 61 -9.16 4.38 8.50
C THR A 61 -7.76 3.90 8.88
N PHE A 62 -7.50 3.87 10.18
CA PHE A 62 -6.35 3.21 10.78
C PHE A 62 -6.79 1.98 11.58
N TYR A 63 -5.92 0.99 11.66
CA TYR A 63 -6.09 -0.24 12.43
C TYR A 63 -4.87 -0.45 13.33
N ASP A 64 -4.91 -1.48 14.18
CA ASP A 64 -3.80 -1.79 15.07
C ASP A 64 -2.47 -1.95 14.30
N PRO A 65 -1.34 -1.41 14.81
CA PRO A 65 -1.19 -0.72 16.10
C PRO A 65 -1.49 0.80 16.07
N LEU A 66 -2.07 1.32 15.00
CA LEU A 66 -2.44 2.73 14.81
C LEU A 66 -3.92 3.03 15.12
N GLY A 67 -4.67 2.08 15.67
CA GLY A 67 -6.13 2.20 15.83
C GLY A 67 -6.62 3.33 16.76
N ASP A 68 -5.71 3.96 17.50
CA ASP A 68 -6.00 5.15 18.32
C ASP A 68 -6.01 6.47 17.51
N LEU A 69 -5.57 6.44 16.24
CA LEU A 69 -5.63 7.59 15.34
C LEU A 69 -7.04 7.73 14.76
N ASP A 70 -7.57 8.96 14.77
CA ASP A 70 -8.94 9.27 14.33
C ASP A 70 -8.95 10.25 13.14
N PRO A 71 -9.16 9.75 11.90
CA PRO A 71 -9.27 10.58 10.70
C PRO A 71 -10.47 11.54 10.65
N ASP A 72 -11.44 11.41 11.56
CA ASP A 72 -12.56 12.35 11.66
C ASP A 72 -12.23 13.57 12.54
N LEU A 73 -11.18 13.48 13.36
CA LEU A 73 -10.72 14.57 14.26
C LEU A 73 -9.45 15.27 13.77
N VAL A 74 -8.58 14.53 13.10
CA VAL A 74 -7.31 15.01 12.56
C VAL A 74 -7.26 14.58 11.10
N GLU A 75 -6.86 15.51 10.22
CA GLU A 75 -6.68 15.19 8.81
C GLU A 75 -5.37 14.43 8.62
N TYR A 76 -5.45 13.24 8.02
CA TYR A 76 -4.27 12.46 7.66
C TYR A 76 -4.16 12.40 6.15
N THR A 77 -3.29 13.23 5.59
CA THR A 77 -2.97 13.23 4.16
C THR A 77 -1.78 12.33 3.88
N PHE A 78 -1.68 11.82 2.66
CA PHE A 78 -0.53 11.04 2.24
C PHE A 78 -0.03 11.42 0.86
N VAL A 79 1.23 11.07 0.62
CA VAL A 79 1.90 11.25 -0.66
C VAL A 79 2.69 9.99 -1.03
N PHE A 80 2.46 9.46 -2.24
CA PHE A 80 3.38 8.56 -2.93
C PHE A 80 4.25 9.42 -3.85
N GLU A 81 5.57 9.35 -3.71
CA GLU A 81 6.49 10.14 -4.55
C GLU A 81 7.77 9.36 -4.89
N GLY A 82 8.54 9.86 -5.85
CA GLY A 82 9.79 9.24 -6.33
C GLY A 82 9.59 8.05 -7.28
N LEU A 83 8.33 7.72 -7.62
CA LEU A 83 8.00 6.67 -8.57
C LEU A 83 8.25 7.14 -10.01
N THR A 84 9.19 6.51 -10.71
CA THR A 84 9.48 6.79 -12.12
C THR A 84 9.08 5.59 -12.97
N SER A 85 8.26 5.80 -13.98
CA SER A 85 7.78 4.76 -14.88
C SER A 85 8.92 4.13 -15.68
N LEU A 86 8.94 2.79 -15.73
CA LEU A 86 9.81 2.01 -16.61
C LEU A 86 9.20 1.82 -18.00
N GLY A 87 8.00 2.36 -18.23
CA GLY A 87 7.21 2.22 -19.45
C GLY A 87 6.11 1.18 -19.31
N THR A 88 5.01 1.42 -20.02
CA THR A 88 3.89 0.48 -20.10
C THR A 88 4.10 -0.58 -21.19
N ALA A 89 3.96 -1.85 -20.82
CA ALA A 89 3.82 -2.97 -21.76
C ALA A 89 2.35 -3.16 -22.14
N VAL A 90 2.07 -3.27 -23.44
CA VAL A 90 0.71 -3.50 -23.96
C VAL A 90 0.56 -4.94 -24.44
N ILE A 91 -0.33 -5.69 -23.81
CA ILE A 91 -0.56 -7.12 -24.08
C ILE A 91 -1.94 -7.29 -24.71
N GLY A 92 -1.96 -7.87 -25.92
CA GLY A 92 -3.21 -8.12 -26.64
C GLY A 92 -4.01 -6.86 -27.01
N GLY A 93 -3.44 -5.66 -26.86
CA GLY A 93 -4.09 -4.38 -27.15
C GLY A 93 -5.16 -3.95 -26.15
N MET A 94 -5.25 -4.61 -25.00
CA MET A 94 -6.28 -4.36 -23.97
C MET A 94 -5.72 -4.41 -22.55
N ILE A 95 -4.60 -5.10 -22.33
CA ILE A 95 -3.95 -5.19 -21.03
C ILE A 95 -2.74 -4.27 -21.03
N TYR A 96 -2.61 -3.45 -19.99
CA TYR A 96 -1.54 -2.50 -19.79
C TYR A 96 -0.86 -2.80 -18.45
N GLU A 97 0.42 -3.10 -18.49
CA GLU A 97 1.25 -3.39 -17.31
C GLU A 97 2.36 -2.35 -17.22
N THR A 98 2.45 -1.66 -16.09
CA THR A 98 3.45 -0.61 -15.87
C THR A 98 4.18 -0.87 -14.56
N ASP A 99 5.49 -1.05 -14.65
CA ASP A 99 6.38 -1.08 -13.50
C ASP A 99 7.00 0.29 -13.25
N TYR A 100 7.21 0.63 -12.00
CA TYR A 100 7.86 1.87 -11.57
C TYR A 100 9.13 1.57 -10.77
N THR A 101 10.04 2.53 -10.70
CA THR A 101 11.15 2.52 -9.74
C THR A 101 10.63 2.56 -8.31
N ASP A 102 11.52 2.25 -7.36
CA ASP A 102 11.28 2.47 -5.94
C ASP A 102 10.93 3.93 -5.64
N GLY A 103 10.12 4.15 -4.61
CA GLY A 103 9.65 5.45 -4.16
C GLY A 103 9.46 5.53 -2.65
N THR A 104 8.70 6.52 -2.20
CA THR A 104 8.38 6.71 -0.78
C THR A 104 6.89 6.97 -0.59
N PHE A 105 6.36 6.46 0.51
CA PHE A 105 5.03 6.74 1.01
C PHE A 105 5.14 7.51 2.33
N LYS A 106 4.46 8.64 2.43
CA LYS A 106 4.49 9.53 3.61
C LYS A 106 3.09 9.88 4.03
N ILE A 107 2.85 9.95 5.35
CA ILE A 107 1.61 10.41 5.95
C ILE A 107 1.89 11.63 6.84
N TYR A 108 1.09 12.66 6.66
CA TYR A 108 1.11 13.90 7.43
C TYR A 108 -0.17 14.01 8.25
N ALA A 109 -0.08 14.51 9.47
CA ALA A 109 -1.22 14.77 10.34
C ALA A 109 -1.40 16.29 10.52
N ASP A 110 -2.56 16.80 10.17
CA ASP A 110 -2.94 18.19 10.38
C ASP A 110 -4.23 18.35 11.20
N VAL A 111 -4.20 19.28 12.15
CA VAL A 111 -5.33 19.63 13.01
C VAL A 111 -6.23 20.70 12.38
N THR A 112 -5.85 21.25 11.22
CA THR A 112 -6.61 22.25 10.46
C THR A 112 -7.02 21.75 9.08
N PRO A 113 -7.97 20.79 8.98
CA PRO A 113 -8.31 20.11 7.73
C PRO A 113 -8.51 21.06 6.55
N ASP A 114 -7.62 21.01 5.57
CA ASP A 114 -7.62 21.91 4.43
C ASP A 114 -7.01 21.32 3.14
N PHE A 115 -6.82 19.99 3.06
CA PHE A 115 -6.34 19.36 1.84
C PHE A 115 -7.16 19.81 0.62
N ASP A 116 -6.47 20.08 -0.47
CA ASP A 116 -7.08 20.53 -1.71
C ASP A 116 -6.30 19.99 -2.92
N PHE A 117 -6.96 19.13 -3.70
CA PHE A 117 -6.41 18.61 -4.94
C PHE A 117 -6.16 19.71 -5.99
N GLY A 118 -6.80 20.87 -5.84
CA GLY A 118 -6.68 21.98 -6.78
C GLY A 118 -7.29 21.68 -8.14
N VAL A 119 -6.93 22.51 -9.11
CA VAL A 119 -7.28 22.34 -10.53
C VAL A 119 -6.08 22.66 -11.39
N PHE A 120 -5.91 21.86 -12.45
CA PHE A 120 -4.78 21.82 -13.38
C PHE A 120 -3.93 23.12 -13.54
N PRO A 121 -2.60 23.03 -13.38
CA PRO A 121 -1.88 21.84 -12.94
C PRO A 121 -2.03 21.65 -11.42
N PRO A 122 -1.96 20.41 -10.89
CA PRO A 122 -2.08 20.12 -9.45
C PRO A 122 -1.17 20.99 -8.56
N ASN A 123 -0.03 21.40 -9.13
CA ASN A 123 1.09 22.15 -8.56
C ASN A 123 0.82 23.56 -7.99
N ALA A 124 -0.42 24.07 -8.00
CA ALA A 124 -0.74 25.32 -7.30
C ALA A 124 -1.08 25.11 -5.81
N THR A 125 -1.67 23.97 -5.46
CA THR A 125 -2.15 23.66 -4.10
C THR A 125 -1.69 22.28 -3.61
N ALA A 126 -1.62 21.26 -4.48
CA ALA A 126 -0.89 20.03 -4.21
C ALA A 126 0.54 20.15 -4.78
N PRO A 127 1.61 19.90 -4.01
CA PRO A 127 1.63 19.12 -2.77
C PRO A 127 1.40 19.93 -1.48
N SER A 128 1.37 21.26 -1.51
CA SER A 128 1.48 22.07 -0.28
C SER A 128 0.45 21.77 0.81
N SER A 129 -0.81 21.53 0.46
CA SER A 129 -1.89 21.18 1.42
C SER A 129 -1.94 19.69 1.80
N PHE A 130 -1.01 18.87 1.28
CA PHE A 130 -0.87 17.46 1.65
C PHE A 130 0.37 17.20 2.51
N VAL A 131 1.18 18.23 2.76
CA VAL A 131 2.51 18.11 3.41
C VAL A 131 2.77 19.20 4.45
N ASP A 132 1.75 19.98 4.81
CA ASP A 132 1.77 21.09 5.77
C ASP A 132 1.56 20.67 7.22
N GLY A 133 1.16 19.42 7.45
CA GLY A 133 1.08 18.80 8.78
C GLY A 133 2.40 18.20 9.30
N ASP A 134 2.30 17.53 10.45
CA ASP A 134 3.42 16.80 11.05
C ASP A 134 3.60 15.44 10.35
N LEU A 135 4.82 15.10 9.92
CA LEU A 135 5.13 13.78 9.34
C LEU A 135 4.99 12.67 10.40
N VAL A 136 3.91 11.89 10.33
CA VAL A 136 3.61 10.83 11.29
C VAL A 136 4.17 9.48 10.89
N LEU A 137 4.18 9.16 9.60
CA LEU A 137 4.74 7.92 9.06
C LEU A 137 5.44 8.17 7.73
N GLU A 138 6.54 7.46 7.52
CA GLU A 138 7.29 7.42 6.28
C GLU A 138 7.75 5.98 6.05
N GLY A 139 7.69 5.54 4.81
CA GLY A 139 8.26 4.26 4.40
C GLY A 139 8.70 4.23 2.96
N THR A 140 9.57 3.28 2.66
CA THR A 140 10.01 2.99 1.30
C THR A 140 8.99 2.13 0.59
N MET A 141 8.79 2.38 -0.70
CA MET A 141 8.01 1.53 -1.59
C MET A 141 8.91 0.91 -2.63
N ALA A 142 8.79 -0.40 -2.81
CA ALA A 142 9.47 -1.16 -3.85
C ALA A 142 8.45 -1.91 -4.71
N ASN A 143 8.88 -2.31 -5.90
CA ASN A 143 8.06 -3.14 -6.82
C ASN A 143 6.67 -2.55 -7.11
N PHE A 144 6.56 -1.21 -7.22
CA PHE A 144 5.28 -0.58 -7.52
C PHE A 144 4.87 -0.92 -8.96
N HIS A 145 3.70 -1.55 -9.09
CA HIS A 145 3.18 -2.11 -10.33
C HIS A 145 1.72 -1.72 -10.51
N VAL A 146 1.36 -1.33 -11.73
CA VAL A 146 -0.02 -1.04 -12.14
C VAL A 146 -0.40 -1.99 -13.27
N PHE A 147 -1.54 -2.64 -13.09
CA PHE A 147 -2.18 -3.50 -14.07
C PHE A 147 -3.53 -2.89 -14.44
N LEU A 148 -3.79 -2.70 -15.73
CA LEU A 148 -5.02 -2.12 -16.26
C LEU A 148 -5.60 -3.00 -17.38
N ILE A 149 -6.93 -3.07 -17.44
CA ILE A 149 -7.67 -3.67 -18.55
C ILE A 149 -8.59 -2.62 -19.16
N ASP A 150 -8.38 -2.36 -20.46
CA ASP A 150 -9.31 -1.63 -21.33
C ASP A 150 -10.17 -2.64 -22.08
N THR A 151 -11.48 -2.59 -21.86
CA THR A 151 -12.44 -3.49 -22.52
C THR A 151 -12.98 -2.94 -23.84
N GLY A 152 -12.45 -1.80 -24.32
CA GLY A 152 -12.81 -1.15 -25.57
C GLY A 152 -14.17 -0.42 -25.54
N ALA A 153 -14.79 -0.35 -24.37
CA ALA A 153 -15.93 0.53 -24.12
C ALA A 153 -15.40 1.82 -23.47
N PRO A 154 -15.74 3.01 -23.99
CA PRO A 154 -15.42 4.25 -23.31
C PRO A 154 -15.97 4.25 -21.86
N PRO A 155 -15.36 5.04 -20.95
CA PRO A 155 -14.24 5.96 -21.18
C PRO A 155 -12.94 5.73 -20.38
N GLY A 156 -12.53 4.49 -20.12
CA GLY A 156 -11.15 4.25 -19.68
C GLY A 156 -10.82 2.81 -19.32
N ALA A 157 -9.71 2.63 -18.61
CA ALA A 157 -9.24 1.34 -18.13
C ALA A 157 -9.35 1.26 -16.61
N THR A 158 -9.66 0.05 -16.12
CA THR A 158 -9.70 -0.25 -14.69
C THR A 158 -8.79 -1.43 -14.38
N GLY A 159 -8.30 -1.48 -13.16
CA GLY A 159 -7.47 -2.58 -12.70
C GLY A 159 -6.97 -2.37 -11.29
N THR A 160 -5.70 -2.67 -11.06
CA THR A 160 -5.12 -2.78 -9.73
C THR A 160 -3.74 -2.17 -9.67
N MET A 161 -3.34 -1.76 -8.47
CA MET A 161 -1.96 -1.47 -8.14
C MET A 161 -1.47 -2.36 -7.00
N THR A 162 -0.18 -2.64 -7.01
CA THR A 162 0.50 -3.37 -5.94
C THR A 162 1.88 -2.78 -5.69
N ALA A 163 2.37 -2.84 -4.46
CA ALA A 163 3.75 -2.53 -4.11
C ALA A 163 4.15 -3.25 -2.82
N ASP A 164 5.44 -3.21 -2.47
CA ASP A 164 5.94 -3.62 -1.16
C ASP A 164 6.32 -2.39 -0.36
N TRP A 165 5.84 -2.29 0.88
CA TRP A 165 6.13 -1.18 1.77
C TRP A 165 6.89 -1.61 3.01
N GLU A 166 7.80 -0.76 3.46
CA GLU A 166 8.53 -0.90 4.72
C GLU A 166 8.60 0.44 5.46
N CYS A 167 8.23 0.47 6.73
CA CYS A 167 8.29 1.68 7.55
C CYS A 167 9.75 2.06 7.88
N THR A 168 10.12 3.30 7.57
CA THR A 168 11.48 3.83 7.77
C THR A 168 11.55 5.07 8.65
N GLY A 169 10.44 5.79 8.86
CA GLY A 169 10.46 7.08 9.55
C GLY A 169 9.09 7.62 9.95
N GLY A 170 9.08 8.84 10.48
CA GLY A 170 7.91 9.52 11.05
C GLY A 170 7.85 9.45 12.58
N THR A 171 7.06 10.33 13.18
CA THR A 171 6.92 10.44 14.65
C THR A 171 6.30 9.20 15.29
N LEU A 172 5.52 8.41 14.53
CA LEU A 172 4.90 7.15 14.96
C LEU A 172 5.65 5.90 14.48
N SER A 173 6.80 6.07 13.82
CA SER A 173 7.60 4.95 13.27
C SER A 173 7.97 3.90 14.32
N ASN A 174 8.11 4.28 15.59
CA ASN A 174 8.45 3.35 16.66
C ASN A 174 7.37 2.26 16.88
N LEU A 175 6.15 2.46 16.41
CA LEU A 175 5.08 1.46 16.43
C LEU A 175 5.23 0.42 15.31
N LEU A 176 5.93 0.79 14.23
CA LEU A 176 5.98 0.05 12.97
C LEU A 176 7.41 -0.20 12.46
N LEU A 177 8.44 0.10 13.24
CA LEU A 177 9.81 0.09 12.73
C LEU A 177 10.22 -1.34 12.32
N GLY A 178 10.58 -1.49 11.05
CA GLY A 178 10.89 -2.79 10.45
C GLY A 178 9.66 -3.64 10.13
N CYS A 179 8.45 -3.13 10.35
CA CYS A 179 7.24 -3.69 9.77
C CYS A 179 7.15 -3.35 8.29
N GLY A 180 6.58 -4.28 7.54
CA GLY A 180 6.32 -4.12 6.12
C GLY A 180 5.28 -5.10 5.61
N GLY A 181 4.86 -4.89 4.39
CA GLY A 181 3.83 -5.70 3.76
C GLY A 181 3.37 -5.12 2.44
N PRO A 182 2.42 -5.81 1.78
CA PRO A 182 1.96 -5.39 0.49
C PRO A 182 1.05 -4.17 0.60
N VAL A 183 1.22 -3.27 -0.35
CA VAL A 183 0.25 -2.25 -0.75
C VAL A 183 -0.64 -2.89 -1.78
N LEU A 184 -1.95 -2.83 -1.59
CA LEU A 184 -2.93 -3.39 -2.51
C LEU A 184 -3.99 -2.34 -2.79
N GLY A 185 -4.35 -2.16 -4.05
CA GLY A 185 -5.41 -1.22 -4.40
C GLY A 185 -6.01 -1.43 -5.77
N THR A 186 -7.10 -0.72 -6.00
CA THR A 186 -7.70 -0.53 -7.30
C THR A 186 -7.08 0.66 -8.01
N TRP A 187 -7.17 0.67 -9.33
CA TRP A 187 -6.68 1.76 -10.16
C TRP A 187 -7.68 1.99 -11.29
N THR A 188 -8.01 3.24 -11.55
CA THR A 188 -8.83 3.61 -12.70
C THR A 188 -8.34 4.91 -13.29
N ASP A 189 -8.27 4.99 -14.61
CA ASP A 189 -8.17 6.26 -15.32
C ASP A 189 -9.46 6.58 -16.09
N ASP A 190 -10.52 5.83 -15.80
CA ASP A 190 -11.86 6.01 -16.34
C ASP A 190 -12.64 7.04 -15.50
N PRO A 191 -12.95 8.24 -16.05
CA PRO A 191 -13.69 9.28 -15.34
C PRO A 191 -15.19 8.98 -15.17
N ASP A 192 -15.75 7.99 -15.88
CA ASP A 192 -17.14 7.55 -15.67
C ASP A 192 -17.25 6.54 -14.51
N VAL A 193 -16.15 5.86 -14.17
CA VAL A 193 -16.08 4.99 -12.98
C VAL A 193 -15.95 5.84 -11.72
N VAL A 194 -14.99 6.76 -11.70
CA VAL A 194 -14.81 7.76 -10.64
C VAL A 194 -14.49 9.10 -11.27
N PRO A 195 -15.17 10.21 -10.91
CA PRO A 195 -14.80 11.53 -11.43
C PRO A 195 -13.37 11.92 -11.05
N ILE A 196 -12.46 11.88 -12.04
CA ILE A 196 -11.06 12.28 -11.87
C ILE A 196 -10.97 13.81 -12.02
N PRO A 197 -10.46 14.55 -11.01
CA PRO A 197 -10.30 15.99 -11.11
C PRO A 197 -9.43 16.39 -12.30
N GLN A 198 -9.77 17.51 -12.91
CA GLN A 198 -9.04 17.99 -14.09
C GLN A 198 -7.55 18.17 -13.75
N GLY A 199 -6.71 17.48 -14.52
CA GLY A 199 -5.27 17.54 -14.39
C GLY A 199 -4.65 16.34 -13.69
N TYR A 200 -5.45 15.48 -13.06
CA TYR A 200 -5.02 14.18 -12.57
C TYR A 200 -5.17 13.13 -13.67
N THR A 201 -4.37 12.08 -13.57
CA THR A 201 -4.27 11.01 -14.57
C THR A 201 -5.04 9.77 -14.16
N ASN A 202 -5.21 9.54 -12.86
CA ASN A 202 -5.89 8.37 -12.33
C ASN A 202 -6.53 8.65 -10.97
N HIS A 203 -7.41 7.74 -10.58
CA HIS A 203 -7.94 7.56 -9.25
C HIS A 203 -7.48 6.20 -8.72
N THR A 204 -7.22 6.14 -7.41
CA THR A 204 -6.87 4.89 -6.73
C THR A 204 -7.51 4.81 -5.36
N ASP A 205 -7.78 3.59 -4.91
CA ASP A 205 -8.33 3.24 -3.60
C ASP A 205 -7.57 2.00 -3.14
N GLY A 206 -7.07 1.99 -1.92
CA GLY A 206 -6.17 0.94 -1.50
C GLY A 206 -5.88 0.92 0.00
N LYS A 207 -5.05 -0.05 0.37
CA LYS A 207 -4.71 -0.33 1.75
C LYS A 207 -3.29 -0.86 1.87
N PHE A 208 -2.75 -0.76 3.08
CA PHE A 208 -1.57 -1.52 3.47
C PHE A 208 -1.99 -2.70 4.32
N ASP A 209 -1.53 -3.89 3.99
CA ASP A 209 -1.69 -5.06 4.85
C ASP A 209 -0.43 -5.31 5.66
N LEU A 210 -0.58 -5.48 6.98
CA LEU A 210 0.55 -5.74 7.85
C LEU A 210 0.89 -7.24 7.84
N LEU A 211 1.78 -7.66 6.93
CA LEU A 211 2.16 -9.07 6.82
C LEU A 211 3.35 -9.44 7.71
N TYR A 212 4.32 -8.53 7.83
CA TYR A 212 5.52 -8.75 8.61
C TYR A 212 5.71 -7.61 9.59
N CYS A 213 5.71 -7.92 10.87
CA CYS A 213 6.29 -7.09 11.90
C CYS A 213 7.30 -7.94 12.66
N PRO A 214 8.56 -7.48 12.82
CA PRO A 214 9.46 -8.14 13.73
C PRO A 214 8.77 -8.16 15.11
N PRO A 215 8.78 -9.30 15.82
CA PRO A 215 8.17 -9.35 17.14
C PRO A 215 8.81 -8.27 18.02
N THR A 216 8.01 -7.29 18.43
CA THR A 216 8.47 -6.32 19.42
C THR A 216 8.89 -7.10 20.65
N PRO A 217 10.13 -6.94 21.14
CA PRO A 217 10.57 -7.66 22.33
C PRO A 217 9.60 -7.34 23.46
N ALA A 218 8.79 -8.31 23.87
CA ALA A 218 7.93 -8.16 25.02
C ALA A 218 8.82 -7.80 26.21
N LYS A 219 8.72 -6.57 26.73
CA LYS A 219 9.36 -6.24 27.99
C LYS A 219 8.75 -7.18 29.01
N MET A 220 9.57 -8.02 29.64
CA MET A 220 9.10 -8.87 30.73
C MET A 220 8.50 -7.99 31.82
N SER A 221 7.18 -7.99 31.93
CA SER A 221 6.51 -7.39 33.08
C SER A 221 6.63 -8.39 34.23
N THR A 222 7.07 -7.90 35.39
CA THR A 222 7.07 -8.71 36.61
C THR A 222 5.83 -8.36 37.42
N TRP A 223 5.33 -9.32 38.19
CA TRP A 223 4.27 -9.06 39.17
C TRP A 223 4.65 -7.94 40.16
N GLY A 224 5.94 -7.72 40.42
CA GLY A 224 6.42 -6.60 41.23
C GLY A 224 6.20 -5.23 40.57
N LEU A 225 6.39 -5.13 39.25
CA LEU A 225 6.22 -3.90 38.48
C LEU A 225 4.74 -3.52 38.32
N ILE A 226 3.85 -4.51 38.20
CA ILE A 226 2.39 -4.31 38.21
C ILE A 226 1.90 -3.87 39.59
N LYS A 227 2.53 -4.33 40.68
CA LYS A 227 2.13 -3.93 42.03
C LYS A 227 2.61 -2.53 42.41
N SER A 228 3.63 -1.97 41.77
CA SER A 228 4.13 -0.61 42.09
C SER A 228 3.29 0.52 41.50
N ILE A 229 2.29 0.20 40.68
CA ILE A 229 1.36 1.16 40.05
C ILE A 229 -0.03 1.19 40.74
N TYR A 230 -0.22 0.43 41.83
CA TYR A 230 -1.39 0.43 42.71
C TYR A 230 -0.98 0.63 44.17
#